data_AF-A0A0B8P228-F1
#
_entry.id   AF-A0A0B8P228-F1
#
_cell.length_a   1.000
_cell.length_b   1.000
_cell.length_c   1.000
_cell.angle_alpha   90.00
_cell.angle_beta   90.00
_cell.angle_gamma   90.00
#
_symmetry.space_group_name_H-M   'P 1'
#
loop_
_entity.id
_entity.type
_entity.pdbx_description
1 polymer ?
#
loop_
_entity_poly.entity_id
_entity_poly.type
_entity_poly.pdbx_seq_one_letter_code
_entity_poly.pdbx_strand_id
1 'polypeptide(L)'
;MSVVTLLVACGGSDSGDDSGPEPTKTIQGKVIDGYLSGTKIYLDMNNNGKFDESEPSAVSLEAGDYKLDLTESEYQCLEVVPLQVEVPIGAIDEEFGEVTEPYIMTLAPMGASVNGDNEVHITPLTSTAWQGMSSSLSSAGDYSNLTCKEMLEHTEYLSDLKQAYDKALFEMGDVYNISAEQIFADYIANGDEEAHELAVHMVEGFKRTFSETAELLAKGYDVYNYQYIYTAGSDKYEWSREYDWILNYGMNHNTDAASKEYQGQVGFNYDFSESVVQWRRNVDVENISNGGDEGIFLKRGTYLRTTRDDSNNTILTCERLENIEDVWEGDLSKRDFTRYERTSVREDVLQEDDCTYDNYSHLPLVHEYIVRTRNLADTSMEFDEEKGLSSLQSIDIENFSAIQSEIESWNIEWEDPDAFDTEPEWMTKQKFEVYDDRTITYSRGLEGYRNKVTQFSDGTYIEECPDSNPTPPLMPEYGIEYCEQVK
;
A
#
# COMPACT_ATOMS: atom_id res chain seq x y z
N MET A 1 -72.74 -6.11 0.43
CA MET A 1 -72.73 -6.48 -0.99
C MET A 1 -73.72 -5.60 -1.75
N SER A 2 -73.23 -4.61 -2.48
CA SER A 2 -73.71 -4.34 -3.84
C SER A 2 -72.71 -3.42 -4.52
N VAL A 3 -72.22 -3.90 -5.65
CA VAL A 3 -71.21 -3.31 -6.52
C VAL A 3 -71.86 -2.23 -7.37
N VAL A 4 -71.19 -1.08 -7.55
CA VAL A 4 -71.43 -0.23 -8.71
C VAL A 4 -70.10 0.13 -9.34
N THR A 5 -69.84 -0.55 -10.45
CA THR A 5 -68.79 -0.30 -11.42
C THR A 5 -69.20 0.89 -12.29
N LEU A 6 -68.33 1.89 -12.44
CA LEU A 6 -68.38 2.89 -13.51
C LEU A 6 -66.99 2.99 -14.16
N LEU A 7 -66.89 2.43 -15.36
CA LEU A 7 -65.94 2.73 -16.44
C LEU A 7 -66.77 3.52 -17.48
N VAL A 8 -66.37 4.56 -18.22
CA VAL A 8 -65.10 5.17 -18.66
C VAL A 8 -65.47 6.55 -19.23
N ALA A 9 -64.57 7.55 -19.18
CA ALA A 9 -64.34 8.47 -20.31
C ALA A 9 -63.06 9.32 -20.16
N CYS A 10 -62.04 8.95 -20.95
CA CYS A 10 -61.18 9.79 -21.80
C CYS A 10 -60.54 11.08 -21.23
N GLY A 11 -59.23 11.02 -21.03
CA GLY A 11 -58.34 12.17 -21.00
C GLY A 11 -56.92 11.69 -21.32
N GLY A 12 -56.55 11.69 -22.60
CA GLY A 12 -55.17 11.45 -23.01
C GLY A 12 -54.32 12.67 -22.66
N SER A 13 -53.19 12.43 -22.00
CA SER A 13 -52.04 13.32 -22.05
C SER A 13 -50.83 12.52 -22.49
N ASP A 14 -50.28 13.00 -23.59
CA ASP A 14 -48.94 12.78 -24.10
C ASP A 14 -47.93 12.69 -22.96
N SER A 15 -47.35 11.50 -22.73
CA SER A 15 -46.18 11.33 -21.88
C SER A 15 -44.97 11.66 -22.75
N GLY A 16 -44.72 12.96 -22.90
CA GLY A 16 -43.38 13.43 -23.20
C GLY A 16 -42.51 13.07 -22.01
N ASP A 17 -41.56 12.17 -22.25
CA ASP A 17 -40.42 11.93 -21.37
C ASP A 17 -39.68 13.27 -21.27
N ASP A 18 -39.95 14.00 -20.19
CA ASP A 18 -39.21 15.20 -19.80
C ASP A 18 -37.97 14.72 -19.04
N SER A 19 -37.02 14.13 -19.76
CA SER A 19 -35.65 13.99 -19.30
C SER A 19 -34.99 15.37 -19.41
N GLY A 20 -35.35 16.26 -18.49
CA GLY A 20 -34.55 17.44 -18.20
C GLY A 20 -33.10 16.99 -17.93
N PRO A 21 -32.08 17.77 -18.33
CA PRO A 21 -30.70 17.39 -18.06
C PRO A 21 -30.54 17.17 -16.55
N GLU A 22 -29.98 15.99 -16.20
CA GLU A 22 -29.59 15.68 -14.83
C GLU A 22 -28.78 16.85 -14.26
N PRO A 23 -29.00 17.24 -12.99
CA PRO A 23 -28.22 18.30 -12.37
C PRO A 23 -26.74 17.96 -12.45
N THR A 24 -25.97 18.87 -13.03
CA THR A 24 -24.52 18.77 -13.18
C THR A 24 -23.82 19.65 -12.16
N LYS A 25 -22.77 19.11 -11.55
CA LYS A 25 -21.79 19.83 -10.74
C LYS A 25 -20.51 19.95 -11.53
N THR A 26 -19.80 21.06 -11.38
CA THR A 26 -18.55 21.29 -12.10
C THR A 26 -17.44 21.46 -11.09
N ILE A 27 -16.36 20.70 -11.26
CA ILE A 27 -15.08 21.01 -10.62
C ILE A 27 -14.15 21.68 -11.64
N GLN A 28 -13.28 22.55 -11.17
CA GLN A 28 -12.31 23.25 -12.00
C GLN A 28 -11.03 23.50 -11.21
N GLY A 29 -9.92 23.62 -11.93
CA GLY A 29 -8.61 23.84 -11.36
C GLY A 29 -7.53 23.85 -12.42
N LYS A 30 -6.30 23.51 -12.04
CA LYS A 30 -5.13 23.53 -12.94
C LYS A 30 -4.32 22.25 -12.84
N VAL A 31 -3.72 21.86 -13.97
CA VAL A 31 -2.68 20.84 -14.02
C VAL A 31 -1.32 21.53 -14.00
N ILE A 32 -0.49 21.25 -12.98
CA ILE A 32 0.71 22.04 -12.66
C ILE A 32 1.94 21.14 -12.41
N ASP A 33 2.81 21.03 -13.40
CA ASP A 33 4.24 20.64 -13.35
C ASP A 33 5.06 21.92 -13.68
N GLY A 34 5.15 22.28 -14.96
CA GLY A 34 4.76 23.61 -15.43
C GLY A 34 3.25 23.65 -15.71
N TYR A 35 2.68 24.81 -16.05
CA TYR A 35 1.27 24.80 -16.49
C TYR A 35 1.12 23.92 -17.74
N LEU A 36 0.37 22.82 -17.62
CA LEU A 36 0.26 21.79 -18.66
C LEU A 36 -1.00 21.95 -19.50
N SER A 37 -0.86 22.03 -20.83
CA SER A 37 -1.99 22.06 -21.77
C SER A 37 -2.02 20.85 -22.70
N GLY A 38 -3.21 20.41 -23.08
CA GLY A 38 -3.41 19.23 -23.93
C GLY A 38 -3.32 17.89 -23.17
N THR A 39 -3.41 17.92 -21.85
CA THR A 39 -3.48 16.73 -20.99
C THR A 39 -4.93 16.31 -20.78
N LYS A 40 -5.18 15.02 -20.56
CA LYS A 40 -6.51 14.50 -20.29
C LYS A 40 -6.69 14.30 -18.79
N ILE A 41 -7.73 14.87 -18.22
CA ILE A 41 -8.13 14.67 -16.84
C ILE A 41 -9.36 13.75 -16.82
N TYR A 42 -9.40 12.74 -15.97
CA TYR A 42 -10.57 11.86 -15.83
C TYR A 42 -10.73 11.36 -14.40
N LEU A 43 -11.98 11.11 -14.01
CA LEU A 43 -12.29 10.44 -12.74
C LEU A 43 -12.29 8.93 -12.98
N ASP A 44 -11.41 8.20 -12.29
CA ASP A 44 -11.20 6.77 -12.47
C ASP A 44 -12.32 5.97 -11.77
N MET A 45 -13.48 5.90 -12.42
CA MET A 45 -14.73 5.43 -11.81
C MET A 45 -14.69 3.95 -11.43
N ASN A 46 -13.83 3.17 -12.09
CA ASN A 46 -13.62 1.76 -11.80
C ASN A 46 -12.28 1.47 -11.10
N ASN A 47 -11.53 2.52 -10.74
CA ASN A 47 -10.26 2.47 -10.01
C ASN A 47 -9.19 1.58 -10.67
N ASN A 48 -9.20 1.48 -12.00
CA ASN A 48 -8.32 0.58 -12.74
C ASN A 48 -7.02 1.23 -13.22
N GLY A 49 -6.84 2.53 -12.98
CA GLY A 49 -5.67 3.28 -13.37
C GLY A 49 -5.58 3.66 -14.84
N LYS A 50 -6.66 3.54 -15.61
CA LYS A 50 -6.68 3.74 -17.07
C LYS A 50 -7.94 4.46 -17.50
N PHE A 51 -7.79 5.39 -18.42
CA PHE A 51 -8.96 6.08 -18.97
C PHE A 51 -9.86 5.13 -19.76
N ASP A 52 -11.11 5.00 -19.33
CA ASP A 52 -12.17 4.32 -20.06
C ASP A 52 -13.13 5.33 -20.72
N GLU A 53 -13.65 5.03 -21.92
CA GLU A 53 -14.52 5.96 -22.67
C GLU A 53 -15.82 6.35 -21.91
N SER A 54 -16.23 5.55 -20.93
CA SER A 54 -17.39 5.82 -20.08
C SER A 54 -17.12 6.78 -18.93
N GLU A 55 -15.87 7.16 -18.70
CA GLU A 55 -15.49 7.99 -17.55
C GLU A 55 -15.60 9.49 -17.86
N PRO A 56 -16.08 10.29 -16.89
CA PRO A 56 -16.16 11.72 -17.08
C PRO A 56 -14.74 12.28 -17.20
N SER A 57 -14.51 13.08 -18.24
CA SER A 57 -13.19 13.60 -18.56
C SER A 57 -13.21 15.02 -19.12
N ALA A 58 -12.06 15.67 -19.03
CA ALA A 58 -11.79 17.01 -19.53
C ALA A 58 -10.40 17.05 -20.17
N VAL A 59 -10.10 18.14 -20.88
CA VAL A 59 -8.77 18.41 -21.43
C VAL A 59 -8.30 19.75 -20.88
N SER A 60 -7.06 19.81 -20.42
CA SER A 60 -6.43 21.06 -19.96
C SER A 60 -6.16 22.00 -21.14
N LEU A 61 -6.39 23.29 -20.89
CA LEU A 61 -6.18 24.38 -21.83
C LEU A 61 -4.88 25.13 -21.49
N GLU A 62 -4.65 26.27 -22.14
CA GLU A 62 -3.57 27.20 -21.79
C GLU A 62 -3.61 27.55 -20.29
N ALA A 63 -2.44 27.86 -19.71
CA ALA A 63 -2.26 28.09 -18.27
C ALA A 63 -2.73 26.93 -17.36
N GLY A 64 -2.83 25.72 -17.91
CA GLY A 64 -3.18 24.50 -17.17
C GLY A 64 -4.66 24.36 -16.83
N ASP A 65 -5.51 25.29 -17.24
CA ASP A 65 -6.91 25.37 -16.80
C ASP A 65 -7.74 24.17 -17.31
N TYR A 66 -8.55 23.58 -16.44
CA TYR A 66 -9.55 22.58 -16.83
C TYR A 66 -10.89 22.79 -16.12
N LYS A 67 -11.94 22.23 -16.72
CA LYS A 67 -13.28 22.13 -16.12
C LYS A 67 -13.85 20.76 -16.40
N LEU A 68 -14.30 20.07 -15.36
CA LEU A 68 -14.89 18.75 -15.44
C LEU A 68 -16.32 18.80 -14.93
N ASP A 69 -17.27 18.56 -15.83
CA ASP A 69 -18.68 18.47 -15.51
C ASP A 69 -19.02 17.04 -15.10
N LEU A 70 -19.66 16.90 -13.94
CA LEU A 70 -20.01 15.63 -13.30
C LEU A 70 -21.51 15.60 -13.02
N THR A 71 -22.14 14.45 -13.20
CA THR A 71 -23.46 14.18 -12.61
C THR A 71 -23.36 14.16 -11.09
N GLU A 72 -24.50 14.26 -10.39
CA GLU A 72 -24.51 14.17 -8.93
C GLU A 72 -23.88 12.86 -8.40
N SER A 73 -24.08 11.74 -9.09
CA SER A 73 -23.47 10.46 -8.72
C SER A 73 -21.97 10.42 -8.96
N GLU A 74 -21.48 10.97 -10.07
CA GLU A 74 -20.04 11.03 -10.35
C GLU A 74 -19.34 12.02 -9.42
N TYR A 75 -20.01 13.10 -9.03
CA TYR A 75 -19.45 14.06 -8.07
C TYR A 75 -19.17 13.41 -6.71
N GLN A 76 -20.00 12.48 -6.24
CA GLN A 76 -19.76 11.73 -5.01
C GLN A 76 -18.52 10.82 -5.11
N CYS A 77 -18.14 10.42 -6.32
CA CYS A 77 -16.98 9.56 -6.55
C CYS A 77 -15.65 10.27 -6.29
N LEU A 78 -15.60 11.62 -6.29
CA LEU A 78 -14.39 12.38 -5.95
C LEU A 78 -13.85 12.08 -4.55
N GLU A 79 -14.70 11.60 -3.64
CA GLU A 79 -14.32 11.24 -2.28
C GLU A 79 -13.73 9.82 -2.17
N VAL A 80 -13.89 8.97 -3.19
CA VAL A 80 -13.54 7.54 -3.10
C VAL A 80 -12.55 7.05 -4.14
N VAL A 81 -12.56 7.64 -5.33
CA VAL A 81 -11.68 7.23 -6.44
C VAL A 81 -10.77 8.39 -6.88
N PRO A 82 -9.57 8.09 -7.40
CA PRO A 82 -8.62 9.12 -7.77
C PRO A 82 -9.06 9.89 -9.02
N LEU A 83 -8.65 11.15 -9.08
CA LEU A 83 -8.72 11.95 -10.30
C LEU A 83 -7.35 11.89 -10.99
N GLN A 84 -7.30 11.36 -12.21
CA GLN A 84 -6.06 11.12 -12.93
C GLN A 84 -5.85 12.11 -14.07
N VAL A 85 -4.57 12.34 -14.40
CA VAL A 85 -4.14 13.16 -15.52
C VAL A 85 -3.19 12.35 -16.39
N GLU A 86 -3.60 12.04 -17.62
CA GLU A 86 -2.69 11.55 -18.64
C GLU A 86 -1.97 12.73 -19.29
N VAL A 87 -0.65 12.78 -19.14
CA VAL A 87 0.22 13.73 -19.83
C VAL A 87 0.86 13.04 -21.03
N PRO A 88 0.33 13.20 -22.26
CA PRO A 88 0.85 12.54 -23.44
C PRO A 88 2.06 13.26 -24.03
N ILE A 89 2.79 12.56 -24.89
CA ILE A 89 3.74 13.19 -25.82
C ILE A 89 2.98 14.23 -26.67
N GLY A 90 3.52 15.44 -26.76
CA GLY A 90 2.91 16.54 -27.51
C GLY A 90 2.01 17.45 -26.67
N ALA A 91 1.78 17.14 -25.39
CA ALA A 91 1.30 18.14 -24.43
C ALA A 91 2.33 19.27 -24.30
N ILE A 92 1.90 20.46 -23.89
CA ILE A 92 2.78 21.62 -23.69
C ILE A 92 2.89 21.93 -22.21
N ASP A 93 4.10 21.85 -21.70
CA ASP A 93 4.53 22.43 -20.43
C ASP A 93 5.01 23.86 -20.70
N GLU A 94 4.41 24.86 -20.04
CA GLU A 94 4.74 26.26 -20.27
C GLU A 94 6.16 26.66 -19.81
N GLU A 95 6.79 25.88 -18.95
CA GLU A 95 8.16 26.09 -18.48
C GLU A 95 9.18 25.38 -19.37
N PHE A 96 8.98 24.10 -19.67
CA PHE A 96 9.95 23.25 -20.36
C PHE A 96 9.65 23.00 -21.86
N GLY A 97 8.47 23.40 -22.33
CA GLY A 97 8.03 23.26 -23.71
C GLY A 97 7.26 21.97 -23.98
N GLU A 98 7.41 21.41 -25.17
CA GLU A 98 6.67 20.19 -25.54
C GLU A 98 7.13 18.99 -24.71
N VAL A 99 6.16 18.26 -24.12
CA VAL A 99 6.40 17.03 -23.38
C VAL A 99 6.84 15.92 -24.34
N THR A 100 8.02 15.37 -24.11
CA THR A 100 8.62 14.30 -24.94
C THR A 100 8.50 12.91 -24.34
N GLU A 101 8.19 12.81 -23.04
CA GLU A 101 8.05 11.56 -22.30
C GLU A 101 6.73 11.61 -21.54
N PRO A 102 5.82 10.63 -21.74
CA PRO A 102 4.52 10.64 -21.10
C PRO A 102 4.61 10.19 -19.64
N TYR A 103 3.69 10.69 -18.82
CA TYR A 103 3.55 10.32 -17.42
C TYR A 103 2.11 10.54 -16.93
N ILE A 104 1.80 10.01 -15.75
CA ILE A 104 0.51 10.21 -15.07
C ILE A 104 0.75 11.08 -13.84
N MET A 105 -0.16 12.03 -13.62
CA MET A 105 -0.33 12.68 -12.32
C MET A 105 -1.68 12.30 -11.73
N THR A 106 -1.77 12.30 -10.41
CA THR A 106 -2.96 11.85 -9.70
C THR A 106 -3.27 12.80 -8.56
N LEU A 107 -4.54 13.10 -8.39
CA LEU A 107 -5.08 13.65 -7.17
C LEU A 107 -5.81 12.51 -6.46
N ALA A 108 -5.37 12.23 -5.24
CA ALA A 108 -5.99 11.23 -4.39
C ALA A 108 -7.49 11.52 -4.17
N PRO A 109 -8.30 10.48 -3.87
CA PRO A 109 -9.65 10.66 -3.36
C PRO A 109 -9.69 11.69 -2.22
N MET A 110 -10.80 12.41 -2.09
CA MET A 110 -11.01 13.50 -1.13
C MET A 110 -10.15 14.76 -1.39
N GLY A 111 -9.12 14.66 -2.24
CA GLY A 111 -8.22 15.77 -2.57
C GLY A 111 -8.94 16.94 -3.26
N ALA A 112 -9.97 16.66 -4.05
CA ALA A 112 -10.75 17.70 -4.72
C ALA A 112 -11.53 18.61 -3.75
N SER A 113 -11.82 18.12 -2.55
CA SER A 113 -12.59 18.86 -1.55
C SER A 113 -11.74 19.75 -0.64
N VAL A 114 -10.41 19.68 -0.71
CA VAL A 114 -9.49 20.41 0.18
C VAL A 114 -9.60 21.93 0.01
N ASN A 115 -9.49 22.40 -1.24
CA ASN A 115 -9.61 23.83 -1.58
C ASN A 115 -10.99 24.16 -2.18
N GLY A 116 -11.89 23.17 -2.23
CA GLY A 116 -13.22 23.25 -2.83
C GLY A 116 -13.22 23.17 -4.37
N ASP A 117 -14.41 23.05 -4.94
CA ASP A 117 -14.65 22.73 -6.36
C ASP A 117 -13.99 23.67 -7.39
N ASN A 118 -13.49 24.84 -7.00
CA ASN A 118 -12.93 25.83 -7.93
C ASN A 118 -11.41 25.88 -7.98
N GLU A 119 -10.73 25.20 -7.05
CA GLU A 119 -9.27 25.24 -6.87
C GLU A 119 -8.73 23.80 -6.75
N VAL A 120 -9.25 22.91 -7.59
CA VAL A 120 -8.82 21.50 -7.64
C VAL A 120 -7.55 21.38 -8.47
N HIS A 121 -6.40 21.70 -7.87
CA HIS A 121 -5.11 21.58 -8.56
C HIS A 121 -4.60 20.15 -8.53
N ILE A 122 -4.05 19.69 -9.65
CA ILE A 122 -3.39 18.39 -9.78
C ILE A 122 -1.92 18.66 -10.11
N THR A 123 -1.03 18.21 -9.24
CA THR A 123 0.39 18.55 -9.29
C THR A 123 1.25 17.32 -9.00
N PRO A 124 2.58 17.40 -9.19
CA PRO A 124 3.45 16.33 -8.77
C PRO A 124 3.38 16.06 -7.26
N LEU A 125 3.14 17.10 -6.44
CA LEU A 125 2.98 16.97 -4.99
C LEU A 125 1.73 16.16 -4.64
N THR A 126 0.58 16.45 -5.27
CA THR A 126 -0.65 15.65 -5.04
C THR A 126 -0.47 14.21 -5.49
N SER A 127 0.33 13.98 -6.53
CA SER A 127 0.64 12.66 -7.08
C SER A 127 1.53 11.85 -6.15
N THR A 128 2.53 12.48 -5.50
CA THR A 128 3.34 11.80 -4.48
C THR A 128 2.55 11.54 -3.20
N ALA A 129 1.63 12.43 -2.80
CA ALA A 129 0.69 12.12 -1.73
C ALA A 129 -0.15 10.88 -2.06
N TRP A 130 -0.63 10.77 -3.31
CA TRP A 130 -1.32 9.57 -3.79
C TRP A 130 -0.42 8.32 -3.77
N GLN A 131 0.85 8.40 -4.15
CA GLN A 131 1.81 7.28 -4.04
C GLN A 131 1.92 6.75 -2.60
N GLY A 132 2.06 7.64 -1.61
CA GLY A 132 2.08 7.24 -0.19
C GLY A 132 0.76 6.62 0.28
N MET A 133 -0.35 7.21 -0.15
CA MET A 133 -1.70 6.74 0.18
C MET A 133 -1.98 5.36 -0.43
N SER A 134 -1.80 5.22 -1.74
CA SER A 134 -1.99 3.96 -2.47
C SER A 134 -1.10 2.82 -1.94
N SER A 135 0.14 3.12 -1.53
CA SER A 135 1.03 2.15 -0.87
C SER A 135 0.45 1.64 0.46
N SER A 136 -0.20 2.53 1.21
CA SER A 136 -0.87 2.17 2.46
C SER A 136 -2.14 1.35 2.22
N LEU A 137 -2.89 1.65 1.15
CA LEU A 137 -4.12 0.95 0.76
C LEU A 137 -3.87 -0.43 0.12
N SER A 138 -2.79 -0.60 -0.62
CA SER A 138 -2.46 -1.88 -1.28
C SER A 138 -2.10 -2.98 -0.28
N SER A 139 -1.70 -2.62 0.94
CA SER A 139 -1.55 -3.56 2.07
C SER A 139 -2.90 -4.09 2.59
N ALA A 140 -4.02 -3.47 2.21
CA ALA A 140 -5.37 -3.89 2.57
C ALA A 140 -6.06 -4.77 1.50
N GLY A 141 -5.37 -5.08 0.39
CA GLY A 141 -5.77 -6.12 -0.59
C GLY A 141 -6.97 -5.82 -1.51
N ASP A 142 -7.91 -4.96 -1.09
CA ASP A 142 -9.20 -4.84 -1.77
C ASP A 142 -9.41 -3.50 -2.51
N TYR A 143 -8.73 -2.42 -2.14
CA TYR A 143 -9.04 -1.06 -2.65
C TYR A 143 -8.96 -0.95 -4.18
N SER A 144 -7.90 -1.45 -4.81
CA SER A 144 -7.67 -1.34 -6.26
C SER A 144 -8.66 -2.16 -7.11
N ASN A 145 -9.45 -3.04 -6.48
CA ASN A 145 -10.43 -3.88 -7.16
C ASN A 145 -11.86 -3.35 -7.04
N LEU A 146 -12.07 -2.29 -6.26
CA LEU A 146 -13.39 -1.71 -6.01
C LEU A 146 -13.64 -0.54 -6.96
N THR A 147 -14.83 -0.51 -7.54
CA THR A 147 -15.34 0.65 -8.28
C THR A 147 -15.84 1.72 -7.32
N CYS A 148 -16.00 2.97 -7.80
CA CYS A 148 -16.62 4.04 -7.00
C CYS A 148 -17.94 3.58 -6.37
N LYS A 149 -18.79 2.90 -7.15
CA LYS A 149 -20.10 2.46 -6.67
C LYS A 149 -19.96 1.51 -5.48
N GLU A 150 -19.03 0.55 -5.57
CA GLU A 150 -18.78 -0.39 -4.49
C GLU A 150 -18.22 0.35 -3.26
N MET A 151 -17.25 1.24 -3.43
CA MET A 151 -16.71 2.01 -2.30
C MET A 151 -17.76 2.88 -1.59
N LEU A 152 -18.70 3.50 -2.32
CA LEU A 152 -19.78 4.28 -1.74
C LEU A 152 -20.82 3.43 -0.97
N GLU A 153 -20.92 2.13 -1.26
CA GLU A 153 -21.81 1.20 -0.56
C GLU A 153 -21.20 0.66 0.76
N HIS A 154 -19.89 0.85 0.95
CA HIS A 154 -19.09 0.28 2.04
C HIS A 154 -18.45 1.38 2.91
N THR A 155 -19.12 1.74 4.00
CA THR A 155 -18.71 2.86 4.89
C THR A 155 -17.35 2.66 5.55
N GLU A 156 -16.92 1.42 5.73
CA GLU A 156 -15.62 1.03 6.25
C GLU A 156 -14.46 1.53 5.37
N TYR A 157 -14.58 1.44 4.05
CA TYR A 157 -13.54 1.91 3.13
C TYR A 157 -13.39 3.43 3.17
N LEU A 158 -14.45 4.18 3.43
CA LEU A 158 -14.35 5.64 3.57
C LEU A 158 -13.46 6.05 4.75
N SER A 159 -13.51 5.28 5.83
CA SER A 159 -12.65 5.50 6.99
C SER A 159 -11.20 5.18 6.63
N ASP A 160 -10.96 3.97 6.11
CA ASP A 160 -9.62 3.49 5.70
C ASP A 160 -8.97 4.39 4.62
N LEU A 161 -9.80 4.97 3.76
CA LEU A 161 -9.37 5.89 2.72
C LEU A 161 -8.96 7.23 3.28
N LYS A 162 -9.80 7.80 4.15
CA LYS A 162 -9.45 9.01 4.90
C LYS A 162 -8.17 8.81 5.69
N GLN A 163 -7.97 7.58 6.17
CA GLN A 163 -6.76 7.14 6.85
C GLN A 163 -5.51 7.19 6.04
N ALA A 164 -5.52 6.45 4.95
CA ALA A 164 -4.39 6.43 4.06
C ALA A 164 -4.09 7.84 3.54
N TYR A 165 -5.12 8.67 3.34
CA TYR A 165 -4.99 10.06 2.92
C TYR A 165 -4.31 10.94 3.99
N ASP A 166 -4.84 10.99 5.21
CA ASP A 166 -4.29 11.83 6.29
C ASP A 166 -2.85 11.39 6.66
N LYS A 167 -2.59 10.08 6.68
CA LYS A 167 -1.24 9.52 6.86
C LYS A 167 -0.28 9.94 5.75
N ALA A 168 -0.69 9.83 4.49
CA ALA A 168 0.16 10.19 3.37
C ALA A 168 0.54 11.68 3.37
N LEU A 169 -0.42 12.56 3.69
CA LEU A 169 -0.14 14.00 3.82
C LEU A 169 0.80 14.31 4.98
N PHE A 170 0.63 13.63 6.12
CA PHE A 170 1.51 13.77 7.26
C PHE A 170 2.94 13.30 6.94
N GLU A 171 3.09 12.10 6.38
CA GLU A 171 4.39 11.53 6.00
C GLU A 171 5.09 12.40 4.97
N MET A 172 4.36 12.89 3.96
CA MET A 172 4.90 13.80 2.96
C MET A 172 5.36 15.12 3.60
N GLY A 173 4.57 15.68 4.52
CA GLY A 173 4.96 16.88 5.24
C GLY A 173 6.17 16.69 6.15
N ASP A 174 6.31 15.54 6.79
CA ASP A 174 7.46 15.20 7.65
C ASP A 174 8.73 14.91 6.83
N VAL A 175 8.60 14.24 5.69
CA VAL A 175 9.71 13.84 4.81
C VAL A 175 10.27 15.02 4.03
N TYR A 176 9.39 15.85 3.45
CA TYR A 176 9.78 16.94 2.54
C TYR A 176 9.66 18.34 3.15
N ASN A 177 9.21 18.45 4.41
CA ASN A 177 9.02 19.73 5.10
C ASN A 177 8.07 20.69 4.34
N ILE A 178 6.99 20.15 3.78
CA ILE A 178 5.94 20.92 3.09
C ILE A 178 4.61 20.83 3.85
N SER A 179 3.81 21.88 3.81
CA SER A 179 2.48 21.86 4.42
C SER A 179 1.43 21.24 3.48
N ALA A 180 0.32 20.77 4.06
CA ALA A 180 -0.84 20.33 3.27
C ALA A 180 -1.34 21.43 2.33
N GLU A 181 -1.33 22.69 2.76
CA GLU A 181 -1.69 23.83 1.90
C GLU A 181 -0.78 23.91 0.67
N GLN A 182 0.54 23.76 0.84
CA GLN A 182 1.49 23.75 -0.27
C GLN A 182 1.29 22.57 -1.23
N ILE A 183 0.91 21.40 -0.73
CA ILE A 183 0.64 20.20 -1.56
C ILE A 183 -0.47 20.47 -2.59
N PHE A 184 -1.52 21.20 -2.20
CA PHE A 184 -2.68 21.49 -3.05
C PHE A 184 -2.66 22.89 -3.68
N ALA A 185 -1.62 23.68 -3.43
CA ALA A 185 -1.52 25.04 -3.94
C ALA A 185 -1.03 25.11 -5.40
N ASP A 186 -1.34 26.22 -6.06
CA ASP A 186 -0.61 26.66 -7.25
C ASP A 186 0.75 27.25 -6.81
N TYR A 187 1.75 26.39 -6.64
CA TYR A 187 3.10 26.78 -6.20
C TYR A 187 3.77 27.76 -7.19
N ILE A 188 3.41 27.72 -8.49
CA ILE A 188 3.93 28.67 -9.49
C ILE A 188 3.37 30.06 -9.23
N ALA A 189 2.06 30.18 -9.09
CA ALA A 189 1.40 31.46 -8.81
C ALA A 189 1.82 32.05 -7.46
N ASN A 190 2.07 31.18 -6.48
CA ASN A 190 2.53 31.57 -5.15
C ASN A 190 4.03 31.92 -5.09
N GLY A 191 4.80 31.57 -6.11
CA GLY A 191 6.26 31.75 -6.11
C GLY A 191 6.96 30.88 -5.07
N ASP A 192 6.43 29.68 -4.82
CA ASP A 192 7.00 28.70 -3.89
C ASP A 192 8.08 27.88 -4.61
N GLU A 193 9.31 28.41 -4.60
CA GLU A 193 10.47 27.82 -5.28
C GLU A 193 10.84 26.43 -4.71
N GLU A 194 10.63 26.19 -3.42
CA GLU A 194 10.95 24.91 -2.77
C GLU A 194 9.97 23.80 -3.21
N ALA A 195 8.67 24.11 -3.21
CA ALA A 195 7.64 23.19 -3.70
C ALA A 195 7.79 22.91 -5.21
N HIS A 196 8.17 23.94 -5.99
CA HIS A 196 8.42 23.82 -7.43
C HIS A 196 9.63 22.92 -7.73
N GLU A 197 10.78 23.15 -7.09
CA GLU A 197 11.99 22.32 -7.29
C GLU A 197 11.71 20.86 -6.93
N LEU A 198 11.00 20.63 -5.82
CA LEU A 198 10.58 19.28 -5.42
C LEU A 198 9.66 18.62 -6.46
N ALA A 199 8.68 19.36 -6.98
CA ALA A 199 7.75 18.87 -7.98
C ALA A 199 8.45 18.46 -9.29
N VAL A 200 9.42 19.27 -9.74
CA VAL A 200 10.25 18.97 -10.92
C VAL A 200 11.00 17.65 -10.75
N HIS A 201 11.57 17.40 -9.56
CA HIS A 201 12.21 16.11 -9.31
C HIS A 201 11.19 14.98 -9.40
N MET A 202 10.07 15.04 -8.67
CA MET A 202 9.05 13.98 -8.64
C MET A 202 8.59 13.53 -10.03
N VAL A 203 8.44 14.46 -10.98
CA VAL A 203 8.06 14.17 -12.37
C VAL A 203 9.05 13.25 -13.08
N GLU A 204 10.36 13.39 -12.83
CA GLU A 204 11.37 12.50 -13.41
C GLU A 204 11.14 11.04 -12.97
N GLY A 205 10.72 10.85 -11.71
CA GLY A 205 10.29 9.55 -11.18
C GLY A 205 9.02 9.04 -11.86
N PHE A 206 8.04 9.91 -12.12
CA PHE A 206 6.77 9.53 -12.77
C PHE A 206 6.94 9.11 -14.22
N LYS A 207 7.78 9.84 -14.99
CA LYS A 207 8.11 9.47 -16.39
C LYS A 207 8.70 8.06 -16.48
N ARG A 208 9.66 7.75 -15.61
CA ARG A 208 10.27 6.41 -15.53
C ARG A 208 9.28 5.36 -15.08
N THR A 209 8.53 5.66 -14.01
CA THR A 209 7.47 4.79 -13.50
C THR A 209 6.50 4.40 -14.61
N PHE A 210 6.01 5.39 -15.37
CA PHE A 210 5.07 5.17 -16.48
C PHE A 210 5.68 4.30 -17.59
N SER A 211 6.87 4.68 -18.08
CA SER A 211 7.54 3.97 -19.17
C SER A 211 7.86 2.51 -18.81
N GLU A 212 8.49 2.29 -17.65
CA GLU A 212 8.93 0.96 -17.21
C GLU A 212 7.74 0.07 -16.84
N THR A 213 6.68 0.62 -16.23
CA THR A 213 5.43 -0.12 -15.99
C THR A 213 4.80 -0.56 -17.31
N ALA A 214 4.73 0.31 -18.32
CA ALA A 214 4.21 -0.06 -19.64
C ALA A 214 5.02 -1.19 -20.29
N GLU A 215 6.35 -1.19 -20.13
CA GLU A 215 7.20 -2.29 -20.61
C GLU A 215 6.93 -3.61 -19.87
N LEU A 216 6.72 -3.57 -18.56
CA LEU A 216 6.40 -4.75 -17.75
C LEU A 216 5.05 -5.34 -18.14
N LEU A 217 4.02 -4.49 -18.26
CA LEU A 217 2.70 -4.90 -18.73
C LEU A 217 2.77 -5.54 -20.13
N ALA A 218 3.57 -4.97 -21.05
CA ALA A 218 3.79 -5.53 -22.38
C ALA A 218 4.51 -6.89 -22.37
N LYS A 219 5.30 -7.18 -21.32
CA LYS A 219 5.96 -8.47 -21.08
C LYS A 219 5.04 -9.48 -20.36
N GLY A 220 3.79 -9.10 -20.06
CA GLY A 220 2.78 -9.96 -19.45
C GLY A 220 2.84 -10.00 -17.92
N TYR A 221 3.49 -9.03 -17.29
CA TYR A 221 3.42 -8.85 -15.84
C TYR A 221 2.10 -8.18 -15.44
N ASP A 222 1.61 -8.55 -14.27
CA ASP A 222 0.54 -7.88 -13.55
C ASP A 222 1.17 -7.05 -12.43
N VAL A 223 1.23 -5.74 -12.62
CA VAL A 223 2.02 -4.82 -11.79
C VAL A 223 1.11 -4.16 -10.76
N TYR A 224 1.23 -4.56 -9.50
CA TYR A 224 0.44 -3.99 -8.39
C TYR A 224 1.17 -2.86 -7.65
N ASN A 225 2.49 -2.75 -7.81
CA ASN A 225 3.29 -1.64 -7.30
C ASN A 225 4.51 -1.43 -8.20
N TYR A 226 4.74 -0.22 -8.66
CA TYR A 226 5.97 0.16 -9.35
C TYR A 226 6.08 1.68 -9.28
N GLN A 227 6.96 2.19 -8.44
CA GLN A 227 7.04 3.63 -8.20
C GLN A 227 8.46 4.06 -7.84
N TYR A 228 8.94 5.08 -8.54
CA TYR A 228 10.12 5.82 -8.15
C TYR A 228 9.72 6.93 -7.17
N ILE A 229 10.37 6.96 -6.03
CA ILE A 229 10.18 7.92 -4.94
C ILE A 229 11.46 8.73 -4.80
N TYR A 230 11.33 10.05 -4.82
CA TYR A 230 12.46 10.96 -4.61
C TYR A 230 12.78 11.06 -3.13
N THR A 231 14.01 10.78 -2.72
CA THR A 231 14.40 10.70 -1.30
C THR A 231 15.65 11.50 -0.93
N ALA A 232 16.19 12.27 -1.87
CA ALA A 232 17.45 12.99 -1.72
C ALA A 232 17.56 13.73 -0.38
N GLY A 233 18.53 13.31 0.44
CA GLY A 233 18.89 13.99 1.69
C GLY A 233 17.88 13.92 2.83
N SER A 234 16.83 13.09 2.74
CA SER A 234 15.87 12.93 3.84
C SER A 234 16.41 11.99 4.92
N ASP A 235 16.58 12.51 6.13
CA ASP A 235 17.02 11.71 7.30
C ASP A 235 16.01 10.65 7.73
N LYS A 236 14.75 10.77 7.25
CA LYS A 236 13.60 9.91 7.56
C LYS A 236 13.67 8.55 6.87
N TYR A 237 14.37 8.47 5.74
CA TYR A 237 14.70 7.19 5.12
C TYR A 237 16.10 6.77 5.56
N GLU A 238 16.22 6.22 6.78
CA GLU A 238 17.52 5.93 7.41
C GLU A 238 18.51 5.18 6.52
N TRP A 239 18.02 4.32 5.63
CA TRP A 239 18.81 3.50 4.71
C TRP A 239 18.93 4.07 3.30
N SER A 240 18.11 5.06 2.92
CA SER A 240 18.19 5.70 1.60
C SER A 240 19.00 6.99 1.62
N ARG A 241 19.65 7.33 2.73
CA ARG A 241 20.49 8.54 2.87
C ARG A 241 21.58 8.67 1.81
N GLU A 242 21.98 7.57 1.20
CA GLU A 242 23.00 7.52 0.14
C GLU A 242 22.41 7.59 -1.28
N TYR A 243 21.09 7.55 -1.43
CA TYR A 243 20.40 7.52 -2.71
C TYR A 243 19.43 8.70 -2.84
N ASP A 244 19.35 9.24 -4.04
CA ASP A 244 18.40 10.31 -4.35
C ASP A 244 17.03 9.74 -4.70
N TRP A 245 16.97 8.47 -5.10
CA TRP A 245 15.78 7.79 -5.60
C TRP A 245 15.65 6.39 -5.03
N ILE A 246 14.42 5.97 -4.81
CA ILE A 246 14.08 4.58 -4.47
C ILE A 246 13.02 4.10 -5.45
N LEU A 247 13.25 2.93 -6.06
CA LEU A 247 12.21 2.17 -6.73
C LEU A 247 11.63 1.14 -5.76
N ASN A 248 10.34 1.23 -5.47
CA ASN A 248 9.58 0.15 -4.87
C ASN A 248 8.81 -0.57 -5.97
N TYR A 249 8.91 -1.90 -6.01
CA TYR A 249 8.19 -2.69 -7.00
C TYR A 249 7.58 -3.96 -6.42
N GLY A 250 6.47 -4.38 -7.03
CA GLY A 250 5.68 -5.54 -6.73
C GLY A 250 4.85 -5.92 -7.95
N MET A 251 5.04 -7.14 -8.45
CA MET A 251 4.37 -7.62 -9.66
C MET A 251 4.24 -9.14 -9.67
N ASN A 252 3.20 -9.64 -10.32
CA ASN A 252 3.00 -11.05 -10.62
C ASN A 252 3.29 -11.34 -12.09
N HIS A 253 3.68 -12.58 -12.40
CA HIS A 253 3.80 -13.08 -13.76
C HIS A 253 3.00 -14.38 -13.88
N ASN A 254 1.82 -14.27 -14.50
CA ASN A 254 0.81 -15.34 -14.54
C ASN A 254 0.88 -16.20 -15.82
N THR A 255 1.97 -16.14 -16.60
CA THR A 255 2.09 -16.92 -17.83
C THR A 255 2.67 -18.33 -17.63
N ASP A 256 3.18 -18.64 -16.44
CA ASP A 256 3.70 -19.95 -16.08
C ASP A 256 2.61 -20.81 -15.38
N ALA A 257 2.82 -22.14 -15.30
CA ALA A 257 1.89 -23.06 -14.62
C ALA A 257 1.77 -22.81 -13.09
N ALA A 258 2.72 -22.05 -12.52
CA ALA A 258 2.67 -21.47 -11.19
C ALA A 258 2.78 -19.94 -11.33
N SER A 259 2.00 -19.19 -10.55
CA SER A 259 2.11 -17.73 -10.52
C SER A 259 3.45 -17.34 -9.89
N LYS A 260 4.21 -16.44 -10.52
CA LYS A 260 5.46 -15.91 -9.95
C LYS A 260 5.25 -14.51 -9.39
N GLU A 261 5.61 -14.31 -8.14
CA GLU A 261 5.56 -13.00 -7.47
C GLU A 261 7.00 -12.45 -7.37
N TYR A 262 7.17 -11.20 -7.80
CA TYR A 262 8.41 -10.43 -7.72
C TYR A 262 8.16 -9.16 -6.92
N GLN A 263 8.94 -8.95 -5.88
CA GLN A 263 8.90 -7.70 -5.13
C GLN A 263 10.30 -7.29 -4.67
N GLY A 264 10.50 -6.01 -4.46
CA GLY A 264 11.79 -5.53 -4.00
C GLY A 264 11.91 -4.03 -3.96
N GLN A 265 13.13 -3.62 -3.65
CA GLN A 265 13.51 -2.24 -3.47
C GLN A 265 14.91 -1.98 -4.02
N VAL A 266 15.06 -0.89 -4.78
CA VAL A 266 16.32 -0.52 -5.43
C VAL A 266 16.58 0.97 -5.20
N GLY A 267 17.77 1.32 -4.69
CA GLY A 267 18.20 2.71 -4.57
C GLY A 267 18.94 3.18 -5.82
N PHE A 268 18.80 4.45 -6.19
CA PHE A 268 19.52 5.07 -7.31
C PHE A 268 20.09 6.46 -6.97
N ASN A 269 21.19 6.82 -7.61
CA ASN A 269 21.73 8.20 -7.59
C ASN A 269 20.84 9.16 -8.38
N TYR A 270 21.06 10.46 -8.22
CA TYR A 270 20.29 11.56 -8.81
C TYR A 270 20.00 11.42 -10.32
N ASP A 271 20.99 10.98 -11.10
CA ASP A 271 20.89 10.80 -12.56
C ASP A 271 20.45 9.37 -12.98
N PHE A 272 20.06 8.55 -12.01
CA PHE A 272 19.73 7.13 -12.14
C PHE A 272 20.87 6.26 -12.73
N SER A 273 22.12 6.72 -12.68
CA SER A 273 23.25 6.00 -13.30
C SER A 273 23.80 4.85 -12.47
N GLU A 274 23.72 4.93 -11.15
CA GLU A 274 24.14 3.89 -10.21
C GLU A 274 22.90 3.38 -9.49
N SER A 275 22.78 2.05 -9.40
CA SER A 275 21.70 1.41 -8.67
C SER A 275 22.22 0.33 -7.73
N VAL A 276 21.53 0.15 -6.61
CA VAL A 276 21.81 -0.92 -5.65
C VAL A 276 20.50 -1.57 -5.23
N VAL A 277 20.35 -2.85 -5.55
CA VAL A 277 19.18 -3.65 -5.13
C VAL A 277 19.29 -3.93 -3.65
N GLN A 278 18.58 -3.22 -2.78
CA GLN A 278 18.66 -3.48 -1.34
C GLN A 278 18.18 -4.90 -1.02
N TRP A 279 17.01 -5.25 -1.55
CA TRP A 279 16.46 -6.58 -1.43
C TRP A 279 15.56 -6.88 -2.62
N ARG A 280 15.48 -8.17 -2.95
CA ARG A 280 14.59 -8.73 -3.95
C ARG A 280 14.07 -10.04 -3.41
N ARG A 281 12.76 -10.23 -3.52
CA ARG A 281 12.09 -11.51 -3.29
C ARG A 281 11.50 -12.00 -4.59
N ASN A 282 11.80 -13.24 -4.92
CA ASN A 282 11.23 -13.93 -6.06
C ASN A 282 10.63 -15.24 -5.56
N VAL A 283 9.32 -15.46 -5.74
CA VAL A 283 8.67 -16.71 -5.32
C VAL A 283 7.76 -17.28 -6.40
N ASP A 284 7.77 -18.60 -6.50
CA ASP A 284 6.73 -19.38 -7.15
C ASP A 284 5.61 -19.63 -6.14
N VAL A 285 4.37 -19.34 -6.53
CA VAL A 285 3.16 -19.51 -5.71
C VAL A 285 2.36 -20.71 -6.22
N GLU A 286 2.14 -21.68 -5.35
CA GLU A 286 1.39 -22.91 -5.62
C GLU A 286 0.21 -23.01 -4.65
N ASN A 287 -1.01 -23.24 -5.16
CA ASN A 287 -2.13 -23.60 -4.31
C ASN A 287 -2.15 -25.12 -4.12
N ILE A 288 -1.99 -25.57 -2.89
CA ILE A 288 -1.84 -26.99 -2.53
C ILE A 288 -3.08 -27.58 -1.85
N SER A 289 -4.20 -26.83 -1.74
CA SER A 289 -5.40 -27.37 -1.09
C SER A 289 -6.09 -28.44 -1.94
N ASN A 290 -6.54 -29.51 -1.28
CA ASN A 290 -7.30 -30.60 -1.90
C ASN A 290 -8.77 -30.55 -1.46
N GLY A 291 -9.56 -29.75 -2.18
CA GLY A 291 -11.02 -29.76 -2.12
C GLY A 291 -11.65 -28.68 -1.23
N GLY A 292 -12.84 -28.26 -1.64
CA GLY A 292 -13.77 -27.51 -0.82
C GLY A 292 -13.57 -26.01 -0.85
N ASP A 293 -13.04 -25.44 0.22
CA ASP A 293 -13.42 -24.07 0.58
C ASP A 293 -12.30 -23.21 1.19
N GLU A 294 -11.07 -23.72 1.39
CA GLU A 294 -9.94 -22.92 1.93
C GLU A 294 -8.68 -23.15 1.08
N GLY A 295 -8.22 -22.12 0.37
CA GLY A 295 -6.97 -22.15 -0.41
C GLY A 295 -5.76 -22.10 0.51
N ILE A 296 -4.89 -23.11 0.45
CA ILE A 296 -3.59 -23.09 1.13
C ILE A 296 -2.55 -22.76 0.06
N PHE A 297 -1.81 -21.69 0.27
CA PHE A 297 -0.78 -21.21 -0.62
C PHE A 297 0.61 -21.56 -0.09
N LEU A 298 1.38 -22.24 -0.92
CA LEU A 298 2.78 -22.53 -0.70
C LEU A 298 3.62 -21.64 -1.62
N LYS A 299 4.48 -20.82 -1.03
CA LYS A 299 5.41 -19.93 -1.72
C LYS A 299 6.82 -20.46 -1.55
N ARG A 300 7.50 -20.70 -2.66
CA ARG A 300 8.88 -21.21 -2.70
C ARG A 300 9.74 -20.27 -3.52
N GLY A 301 10.86 -19.83 -2.96
CA GLY A 301 11.70 -18.90 -3.70
C GLY A 301 12.91 -18.42 -2.94
N THR A 302 13.34 -17.20 -3.24
CA THR A 302 14.60 -16.67 -2.71
C THR A 302 14.45 -15.24 -2.21
N TYR A 303 15.25 -14.90 -1.21
CA TYR A 303 15.56 -13.54 -0.83
C TYR A 303 16.99 -13.23 -1.23
N LEU A 304 17.16 -12.30 -2.17
CA LEU A 304 18.44 -11.69 -2.48
C LEU A 304 18.55 -10.39 -1.68
N ARG A 305 19.68 -10.20 -0.99
CA ARG A 305 20.00 -8.96 -0.28
C ARG A 305 21.34 -8.44 -0.77
N THR A 306 21.42 -7.12 -0.95
CA THR A 306 22.68 -6.44 -1.21
C THR A 306 23.05 -5.58 -0.02
N THR A 307 24.30 -5.66 0.39
CA THR A 307 24.89 -4.83 1.44
C THR A 307 26.21 -4.25 0.94
N ARG A 308 26.72 -3.22 1.63
CA ARG A 308 28.05 -2.66 1.39
C ARG A 308 28.93 -2.94 2.61
N ASP A 309 30.17 -3.38 2.38
CA ASP A 309 31.17 -3.52 3.45
C ASP A 309 31.81 -2.17 3.81
N ASP A 310 32.67 -2.17 4.84
CA ASP A 310 33.43 -0.98 5.27
C ASP A 310 34.34 -0.39 4.16
N SER A 311 34.62 -1.15 3.11
CA SER A 311 35.40 -0.74 1.95
C SER A 311 34.52 -0.34 0.75
N ASN A 312 33.21 -0.23 0.96
CA ASN A 312 32.20 0.09 -0.04
C ASN A 312 32.09 -0.94 -1.17
N ASN A 313 32.49 -2.19 -0.94
CA ASN A 313 32.26 -3.28 -1.88
C ASN A 313 30.85 -3.81 -1.72
N THR A 314 30.20 -4.09 -2.85
CA THR A 314 28.91 -4.78 -2.91
C THR A 314 29.07 -6.23 -2.46
N ILE A 315 28.31 -6.62 -1.45
CA ILE A 315 28.14 -8.01 -1.01
C ILE A 315 26.71 -8.43 -1.32
N LEU A 316 26.58 -9.49 -2.09
CA LEU A 316 25.30 -10.13 -2.39
C LEU A 316 25.16 -11.39 -1.56
N THR A 317 24.06 -11.50 -0.84
CA THR A 317 23.70 -12.71 -0.09
C THR A 317 22.35 -13.21 -0.54
N CYS A 318 22.23 -14.53 -0.70
CA CYS A 318 20.98 -15.19 -1.05
C CYS A 318 20.53 -16.13 0.07
N GLU A 319 19.23 -16.18 0.31
CA GLU A 319 18.58 -17.14 1.20
C GLU A 319 17.48 -17.87 0.43
N ARG A 320 17.31 -19.17 0.71
CA ARG A 320 16.12 -19.90 0.31
C ARG A 320 14.96 -19.50 1.21
N LEU A 321 13.81 -19.25 0.61
CA LEU A 321 12.56 -18.91 1.27
C LEU A 321 11.53 -20.01 1.02
N GLU A 322 10.90 -20.49 2.08
CA GLU A 322 9.68 -21.29 2.01
C GLU A 322 8.64 -20.68 2.94
N ASN A 323 7.43 -20.48 2.43
CA ASN A 323 6.34 -19.87 3.14
C ASN A 323 5.05 -20.62 2.82
N ILE A 324 4.26 -20.91 3.84
CA ILE A 324 2.95 -21.54 3.68
C ILE A 324 1.91 -20.76 4.49
N GLU A 325 0.78 -20.46 3.85
CA GLU A 325 -0.31 -19.69 4.44
C GLU A 325 -1.68 -20.13 3.94
N ASP A 326 -2.73 -19.96 4.74
CA ASP A 326 -4.12 -20.07 4.31
C ASP A 326 -4.62 -18.75 3.67
N VAL A 327 -5.82 -18.76 3.06
CA VAL A 327 -6.38 -17.53 2.47
C VAL A 327 -6.61 -16.51 3.57
N TRP A 328 -6.09 -15.30 3.36
CA TRP A 328 -6.51 -14.15 4.13
C TRP A 328 -7.93 -13.73 3.72
N GLU A 329 -8.94 -14.07 4.53
CA GLU A 329 -10.28 -13.51 4.36
C GLU A 329 -10.32 -12.06 4.88
N GLY A 330 -10.78 -11.12 4.06
CA GLY A 330 -10.84 -9.68 4.39
C GLY A 330 -11.76 -9.31 5.56
N ASP A 331 -12.57 -10.25 6.07
CA ASP A 331 -13.37 -10.02 7.28
C ASP A 331 -12.50 -10.14 8.54
N LEU A 332 -12.02 -8.98 9.02
CA LEU A 332 -11.24 -8.86 10.26
C LEU A 332 -11.89 -9.59 11.45
N SER A 333 -13.23 -9.64 11.51
CA SER A 333 -13.98 -10.24 12.63
C SER A 333 -14.02 -11.77 12.61
N LYS A 334 -13.62 -12.40 11.50
CA LYS A 334 -13.56 -13.86 11.31
C LYS A 334 -12.16 -14.40 11.10
N ARG A 335 -11.11 -13.59 11.30
CA ARG A 335 -9.73 -14.01 11.05
C ARG A 335 -9.35 -15.25 11.87
N ASP A 336 -9.24 -16.35 11.16
CA ASP A 336 -8.46 -17.52 11.53
C ASP A 336 -7.46 -17.73 10.38
N PHE A 337 -6.23 -17.23 10.56
CA PHE A 337 -5.18 -17.28 9.55
C PHE A 337 -3.86 -17.77 10.17
N THR A 338 -3.12 -18.59 9.45
CA THR A 338 -1.78 -19.06 9.84
C THR A 338 -0.83 -18.93 8.68
N ARG A 339 0.25 -18.18 8.89
CA ARG A 339 1.43 -18.15 8.02
C ARG A 339 2.63 -18.69 8.77
N TYR A 340 3.38 -19.54 8.10
CA TYR A 340 4.69 -19.98 8.55
C TYR A 340 5.68 -19.81 7.41
N GLU A 341 6.75 -19.09 7.71
CA GLU A 341 7.85 -18.78 6.83
C GLU A 341 9.15 -19.27 7.46
N ARG A 342 10.06 -19.77 6.64
CA ARG A 342 11.40 -20.13 7.07
C ARG A 342 12.42 -19.81 5.99
N THR A 343 13.62 -19.40 6.41
CA THR A 343 14.73 -19.15 5.50
C THR A 343 15.98 -19.95 5.86
N SER A 344 16.73 -20.32 4.82
CA SER A 344 18.04 -20.95 4.97
C SER A 344 19.11 -19.93 5.35
N VAL A 345 20.30 -20.43 5.69
CA VAL A 345 21.49 -19.59 5.84
C VAL A 345 21.68 -18.68 4.62
N ARG A 346 22.18 -17.48 4.89
CA ARG A 346 22.69 -16.56 3.87
C ARG A 346 23.95 -17.14 3.27
N GLU A 347 23.96 -17.30 1.96
CA GLU A 347 25.14 -17.66 1.20
C GLU A 347 25.55 -16.51 0.28
N ASP A 348 26.85 -16.23 0.23
CA ASP A 348 27.40 -15.23 -0.68
C ASP A 348 27.22 -15.68 -2.13
N VAL A 349 26.76 -14.75 -2.96
CA VAL A 349 26.62 -14.97 -4.41
C VAL A 349 27.47 -13.99 -5.18
N LEU A 350 27.93 -14.38 -6.37
CA LEU A 350 28.77 -13.53 -7.20
C LEU A 350 27.94 -12.58 -8.05
N GLN A 351 26.76 -13.02 -8.49
CA GLN A 351 25.83 -12.27 -9.32
C GLN A 351 24.39 -12.48 -8.84
N GLU A 352 23.52 -11.52 -9.11
CA GLU A 352 22.10 -11.61 -8.71
C GLU A 352 21.42 -12.87 -9.27
N ASP A 353 21.76 -13.25 -10.51
CA ASP A 353 21.21 -14.41 -11.22
C ASP A 353 21.63 -15.76 -10.60
N ASP A 354 22.63 -15.77 -9.71
CA ASP A 354 23.03 -16.98 -8.98
C ASP A 354 22.03 -17.31 -7.85
N CYS A 355 21.17 -16.36 -7.46
CA CYS A 355 20.17 -16.51 -6.41
C CYS A 355 18.91 -17.22 -6.95
N THR A 356 19.03 -18.53 -7.21
CA THR A 356 17.93 -19.40 -7.66
C THR A 356 17.60 -20.47 -6.62
N TYR A 357 16.30 -20.70 -6.37
CA TYR A 357 15.79 -21.59 -5.32
C TYR A 357 16.49 -22.96 -5.23
N ASP A 358 16.70 -23.63 -6.36
CA ASP A 358 17.27 -24.99 -6.41
C ASP A 358 18.75 -25.07 -6.02
N ASN A 359 19.47 -23.95 -6.05
CA ASN A 359 20.90 -23.92 -5.72
C ASN A 359 21.15 -23.98 -4.20
N TYR A 360 20.16 -23.66 -3.39
CA TYR A 360 20.31 -23.49 -1.94
C TYR A 360 19.68 -24.65 -1.18
N SER A 361 20.41 -25.08 -0.15
CA SER A 361 19.93 -26.09 0.77
C SER A 361 18.77 -25.53 1.61
N HIS A 362 17.78 -26.37 1.92
CA HIS A 362 16.73 -26.07 2.91
C HIS A 362 17.24 -26.12 4.36
N LEU A 363 18.51 -26.51 4.56
CA LEU A 363 19.17 -26.57 5.85
C LEU A 363 20.63 -26.08 5.79
N PRO A 364 21.16 -25.49 6.87
CA PRO A 364 20.45 -25.16 8.10
C PRO A 364 19.47 -24.00 7.92
N LEU A 365 18.39 -24.01 8.72
CA LEU A 365 17.48 -22.88 8.83
C LEU A 365 18.10 -21.85 9.78
N VAL A 366 17.94 -20.57 9.44
CA VAL A 366 18.48 -19.48 10.26
C VAL A 366 17.41 -18.48 10.69
N HIS A 367 16.25 -18.55 10.06
CA HIS A 367 15.11 -17.71 10.35
C HIS A 367 13.84 -18.53 10.22
N GLU A 368 12.94 -18.39 11.18
CA GLU A 368 11.56 -18.83 11.06
C GLU A 368 10.65 -17.67 11.50
N TYR A 369 9.64 -17.37 10.70
CA TYR A 369 8.66 -16.34 11.00
C TYR A 369 7.26 -16.93 10.94
N ILE A 370 6.51 -16.80 12.02
CA ILE A 370 5.13 -17.30 12.10
C ILE A 370 4.23 -16.12 12.37
N VAL A 371 3.10 -16.07 11.66
CA VAL A 371 1.97 -15.21 11.99
C VAL A 371 0.77 -16.09 12.21
N ARG A 372 0.10 -15.91 13.35
CA ARG A 372 -1.13 -16.61 13.68
C ARG A 372 -2.16 -15.62 14.17
N THR A 373 -3.26 -15.47 13.44
CA THR A 373 -4.41 -14.69 13.89
C THR A 373 -5.55 -15.60 14.29
N ARG A 374 -6.06 -15.46 15.51
CA ARG A 374 -7.27 -16.14 15.98
C ARG A 374 -8.04 -15.24 16.93
N ASN A 375 -9.35 -15.10 16.76
CA ASN A 375 -10.22 -14.31 17.66
C ASN A 375 -9.71 -12.87 17.90
N LEU A 376 -9.25 -12.17 16.85
CA LEU A 376 -8.67 -10.82 16.93
C LEU A 376 -7.38 -10.72 17.77
N ALA A 377 -6.65 -11.81 17.92
CA ALA A 377 -5.30 -11.81 18.47
C ALA A 377 -4.31 -12.29 17.42
N ASP A 378 -3.33 -11.44 17.06
CA ASP A 378 -2.21 -11.84 16.22
C ASP A 378 -1.04 -12.20 17.11
N THR A 379 -0.47 -13.37 16.88
CA THR A 379 0.81 -13.73 17.43
C THR A 379 1.81 -13.78 16.31
N SER A 380 2.91 -13.06 16.47
CA SER A 380 4.08 -13.21 15.62
C SER A 380 5.22 -13.83 16.39
N MET A 381 5.94 -14.75 15.76
CA MET A 381 7.09 -15.40 16.35
C MET A 381 8.21 -15.35 15.35
N GLU A 382 9.38 -14.90 15.79
CA GLU A 382 10.56 -14.76 14.93
C GLU A 382 11.75 -15.48 15.55
N PHE A 383 12.04 -16.69 15.06
CA PHE A 383 13.17 -17.47 15.49
C PHE A 383 14.37 -17.11 14.62
N ASP A 384 15.53 -16.95 15.25
CA ASP A 384 16.82 -16.85 14.56
C ASP A 384 17.84 -17.83 15.15
N GLU A 385 18.99 -18.05 14.49
CA GLU A 385 20.02 -19.00 14.97
C GLU A 385 20.46 -18.74 16.43
N GLU A 386 20.43 -17.49 16.89
CA GLU A 386 20.86 -17.12 18.24
C GLU A 386 19.76 -17.41 19.28
N LYS A 387 18.50 -17.35 18.85
CA LYS A 387 17.30 -17.54 19.67
C LYS A 387 16.76 -18.98 19.65
N GLY A 388 17.30 -19.83 18.78
CA GLY A 388 17.02 -21.27 18.65
C GLY A 388 15.84 -21.56 17.73
N LEU A 389 15.91 -22.64 16.94
CA LEU A 389 14.85 -23.04 16.00
C LEU A 389 13.71 -23.80 16.70
N SER A 390 12.49 -23.65 16.18
CA SER A 390 11.25 -24.22 16.74
C SER A 390 11.13 -25.75 16.51
N SER A 391 10.10 -26.38 17.08
CA SER A 391 9.72 -27.76 16.73
C SER A 391 9.21 -27.88 15.28
N LEU A 392 8.77 -26.78 14.66
CA LEU A 392 8.26 -26.76 13.27
C LEU A 392 9.34 -27.11 12.25
N GLN A 393 10.62 -26.86 12.55
CA GLN A 393 11.73 -27.23 11.66
C GLN A 393 11.74 -28.72 11.28
N SER A 394 11.14 -29.57 12.12
CA SER A 394 11.06 -31.02 11.91
C SER A 394 9.85 -31.45 11.08
N ILE A 395 8.92 -30.52 10.81
CA ILE A 395 7.70 -30.74 10.06
C ILE A 395 7.96 -30.36 8.59
N ASP A 396 7.48 -31.20 7.68
CA ASP A 396 7.46 -30.89 6.26
C ASP A 396 6.57 -29.67 6.01
N ILE A 397 7.08 -28.67 5.28
CA ILE A 397 6.35 -27.41 5.05
C ILE A 397 5.06 -27.63 4.27
N GLU A 398 4.95 -28.69 3.47
CA GLU A 398 3.70 -29.04 2.78
C GLU A 398 2.62 -29.60 3.72
N ASN A 399 3.00 -30.04 4.93
CA ASN A 399 2.06 -30.59 5.91
C ASN A 399 1.46 -29.48 6.79
N PHE A 400 0.70 -28.58 6.17
CA PHE A 400 0.11 -27.41 6.84
C PHE A 400 -0.70 -27.79 8.08
N SER A 401 -1.48 -28.87 8.02
CA SER A 401 -2.27 -29.33 9.16
C SER A 401 -1.40 -29.74 10.36
N ALA A 402 -0.22 -30.33 10.13
CA ALA A 402 0.72 -30.63 11.21
C ALA A 402 1.38 -29.36 11.77
N ILE A 403 1.70 -28.39 10.92
CA ILE A 403 2.22 -27.07 11.32
C ILE A 403 1.20 -26.35 12.20
N GLN A 404 -0.06 -26.26 11.75
CA GLN A 404 -1.17 -25.70 12.53
C GLN A 404 -1.34 -26.44 13.87
N SER A 405 -1.34 -27.78 13.85
CA SER A 405 -1.48 -28.58 15.08
C SER A 405 -0.34 -28.34 16.07
N GLU A 406 0.89 -28.18 15.58
CA GLU A 406 2.05 -27.87 16.43
C GLU A 406 1.94 -26.45 17.01
N ILE A 407 1.60 -25.44 16.20
CA ILE A 407 1.35 -24.07 16.66
C ILE A 407 0.22 -24.04 17.71
N GLU A 408 -0.86 -24.78 17.50
CA GLU A 408 -1.95 -24.92 18.46
C GLU A 408 -1.50 -25.59 19.77
N SER A 409 -0.58 -26.56 19.69
CA SER A 409 -0.04 -27.26 20.86
C SER A 409 0.77 -26.35 21.78
N TRP A 410 1.28 -25.23 21.26
CA TRP A 410 1.97 -24.23 22.04
C TRP A 410 1.03 -23.48 23.00
N ASN A 411 -0.29 -23.65 22.85
CA ASN A 411 -1.32 -23.09 23.73
C ASN A 411 -1.22 -21.55 23.86
N ILE A 412 -1.02 -20.89 22.71
CA ILE A 412 -0.89 -19.43 22.58
C ILE A 412 -2.27 -18.78 22.74
N GLU A 413 -2.74 -18.66 23.98
CA GLU A 413 -3.94 -17.88 24.32
C GLU A 413 -3.60 -16.58 25.06
N TRP A 414 -4.46 -15.58 24.91
CA TRP A 414 -4.46 -14.34 25.69
C TRP A 414 -5.33 -14.42 26.95
N GLU A 415 -6.24 -15.40 27.03
CA GLU A 415 -7.18 -15.54 28.15
C GLU A 415 -6.53 -16.13 29.41
N ASP A 416 -5.43 -16.87 29.26
CA ASP A 416 -4.68 -17.44 30.37
C ASP A 416 -3.34 -16.70 30.54
N PRO A 417 -3.28 -15.69 31.44
CA PRO A 417 -2.07 -14.92 31.67
C PRO A 417 -0.88 -15.74 32.23
N ASP A 418 -1.13 -16.99 32.65
CA ASP A 418 -0.14 -17.91 33.21
C ASP A 418 0.25 -19.05 32.22
N ALA A 419 -0.30 -19.08 30.99
CA ALA A 419 -0.05 -20.18 30.05
C ALA A 419 1.38 -20.23 29.46
N PHE A 420 2.20 -19.21 29.71
CA PHE A 420 3.63 -19.21 29.37
C PHE A 420 4.46 -18.76 30.58
N ASP A 421 4.85 -19.71 31.42
CA ASP A 421 6.05 -19.50 32.24
C ASP A 421 7.22 -19.31 31.27
N THR A 422 7.75 -18.08 31.21
CA THR A 422 8.83 -17.60 30.32
C THR A 422 8.49 -17.61 28.82
N GLU A 423 7.88 -16.53 28.32
CA GLU A 423 7.87 -16.25 26.88
C GLU A 423 9.31 -16.22 26.37
N PRO A 424 9.70 -16.96 25.33
CA PRO A 424 11.05 -16.84 24.80
C PRO A 424 11.30 -15.43 24.25
N GLU A 425 12.56 -14.93 24.28
CA GLU A 425 12.91 -13.57 23.81
C GLU A 425 12.44 -13.26 22.37
N TRP A 426 12.29 -14.31 21.55
CA TRP A 426 11.87 -14.25 20.15
C TRP A 426 10.35 -14.14 19.91
N MET A 427 9.51 -14.31 20.93
CA MET A 427 8.06 -14.28 20.77
C MET A 427 7.52 -12.86 20.98
N THR A 428 6.70 -12.38 20.04
CA THR A 428 5.95 -11.12 20.19
C THR A 428 4.46 -11.35 20.01
N LYS A 429 3.68 -11.15 21.07
CA LYS A 429 2.21 -11.25 21.00
C LYS A 429 1.61 -9.88 20.78
N GLN A 430 0.61 -9.82 19.92
CA GLN A 430 -0.20 -8.63 19.69
C GLN A 430 -1.68 -8.92 19.99
N LYS A 431 -2.33 -8.04 20.77
CA LYS A 431 -3.78 -8.07 20.98
C LYS A 431 -4.39 -6.91 20.23
N PHE A 432 -5.42 -7.18 19.44
CA PHE A 432 -6.16 -6.15 18.71
C PHE A 432 -7.49 -5.92 19.40
N GLU A 433 -7.75 -4.67 19.73
CA GLU A 433 -9.08 -4.21 20.11
C GLU A 433 -9.58 -3.33 18.97
N VAL A 434 -10.47 -3.91 18.16
CA VAL A 434 -11.07 -3.23 17.02
C VAL A 434 -12.30 -2.47 17.50
N TYR A 435 -12.29 -1.17 17.22
CA TYR A 435 -13.41 -0.25 17.40
C TYR A 435 -13.75 0.34 16.03
N ASP A 436 -14.94 0.95 15.93
CA ASP A 436 -15.41 1.57 14.68
C ASP A 436 -14.41 2.60 14.10
N ASP A 437 -13.58 3.22 14.95
CA ASP A 437 -12.70 4.36 14.61
C ASP A 437 -11.20 4.11 14.88
N ARG A 438 -10.82 2.93 15.39
CA ARG A 438 -9.43 2.60 15.71
C ARG A 438 -9.24 1.12 15.99
N THR A 439 -8.05 0.65 15.71
CA THR A 439 -7.51 -0.62 16.18
C THR A 439 -6.44 -0.33 17.23
N ILE A 440 -6.64 -0.80 18.45
CA ILE A 440 -5.61 -0.74 19.49
C ILE A 440 -4.83 -2.04 19.47
N THR A 441 -3.53 -1.96 19.19
CA THR A 441 -2.59 -3.07 19.20
C THR A 441 -1.73 -3.00 20.44
N TYR A 442 -1.80 -4.00 21.31
CA TYR A 442 -0.91 -4.12 22.46
C TYR A 442 0.17 -5.16 22.15
N SER A 443 1.45 -4.78 22.13
CA SER A 443 2.54 -5.74 21.93
C SER A 443 3.21 -6.13 23.24
N ARG A 444 3.54 -7.42 23.37
CA ARG A 444 4.23 -7.99 24.54
C ARG A 444 5.28 -9.03 24.11
N GLY A 445 6.39 -9.10 24.83
CA GLY A 445 7.37 -10.20 24.76
C GLY A 445 7.87 -10.60 26.16
N LEU A 446 8.98 -11.37 26.23
CA LEU A 446 9.54 -11.90 27.50
C LEU A 446 9.69 -10.87 28.63
N GLU A 447 10.13 -9.66 28.29
CA GLU A 447 10.41 -8.59 29.25
C GLU A 447 9.15 -7.86 29.74
N GLY A 448 7.97 -8.23 29.23
CA GLY A 448 6.69 -7.60 29.51
C GLY A 448 6.10 -6.89 28.28
N TYR A 449 5.15 -6.01 28.53
CA TYR A 449 4.56 -5.17 27.48
C TYR A 449 5.62 -4.26 26.86
N ARG A 450 5.58 -4.07 25.54
CA ARG A 450 6.56 -3.27 24.79
C ARG A 450 5.98 -1.92 24.40
N ASN A 451 4.85 -1.94 23.71
CA ASN A 451 4.16 -0.75 23.25
C ASN A 451 2.66 -1.01 23.11
N LYS A 452 1.89 0.07 23.15
CA LYS A 452 0.49 0.13 22.77
C LYS A 452 0.41 1.06 21.57
N VAL A 453 0.05 0.51 20.43
CA VAL A 453 -0.15 1.24 19.20
C VAL A 453 -1.64 1.40 19.00
N THR A 454 -2.18 2.59 19.25
CA THR A 454 -3.54 2.93 18.84
C THR A 454 -3.48 3.40 17.40
N GLN A 455 -3.69 2.49 16.46
CA GLN A 455 -3.83 2.83 15.05
C GLN A 455 -5.27 3.26 14.83
N PHE A 456 -5.48 4.51 14.50
CA PHE A 456 -6.83 4.99 14.21
C PHE A 456 -7.27 4.49 12.86
N SER A 457 -8.57 4.50 12.61
CA SER A 457 -9.10 4.36 11.26
C SER A 457 -8.76 5.56 10.38
N ASP A 458 -7.83 6.44 10.81
CA ASP A 458 -7.23 7.54 10.04
C ASP A 458 -5.71 7.34 9.72
N GLY A 459 -5.12 6.16 9.96
CA GLY A 459 -3.75 5.85 9.50
C GLY A 459 -2.69 6.35 10.41
N THR A 460 -3.03 7.38 11.16
CA THR A 460 -2.24 7.80 12.29
C THR A 460 -2.23 6.69 13.32
N TYR A 461 -1.12 6.63 14.03
CA TYR A 461 -1.02 5.79 15.19
C TYR A 461 -0.43 6.61 16.32
N ILE A 462 -0.95 6.38 17.51
CA ILE A 462 -0.29 6.80 18.73
C ILE A 462 0.43 5.57 19.24
N GLU A 463 1.75 5.63 19.27
CA GLU A 463 2.57 4.67 19.98
C GLU A 463 2.82 5.18 21.40
N GLU A 464 2.41 4.38 22.37
CA GLU A 464 2.58 4.64 23.78
C GLU A 464 3.44 3.53 24.37
N CYS A 465 4.39 3.90 25.21
CA CYS A 465 5.30 2.96 25.85
C CYS A 465 4.91 2.79 27.32
N PRO A 466 5.15 1.62 27.93
CA PRO A 466 4.71 1.35 29.29
C PRO A 466 5.46 2.22 30.31
N ASP A 467 4.74 2.86 31.22
CA ASP A 467 5.31 3.73 32.28
C ASP A 467 6.21 2.94 33.27
N SER A 468 6.04 1.61 33.30
CA SER A 468 6.88 0.63 33.99
C SER A 468 6.68 -0.74 33.34
N ASN A 469 7.62 -1.67 33.49
CA ASN A 469 7.42 -3.09 33.13
C ASN A 469 6.93 -3.86 34.38
N PRO A 470 5.62 -3.83 34.73
CA PRO A 470 5.11 -4.58 35.85
C PRO A 470 5.32 -6.08 35.61
N THR A 471 5.61 -6.82 36.67
CA THR A 471 5.59 -8.29 36.58
C THR A 471 4.18 -8.73 36.17
N PRO A 472 4.02 -9.60 35.16
CA PRO A 472 2.71 -10.13 34.74
C PRO A 472 1.87 -10.60 35.95
N PRO A 473 0.53 -10.46 35.94
CA PRO A 473 -0.36 -10.29 34.76
C PRO A 473 -0.98 -8.89 34.62
N LEU A 474 -0.42 -7.85 35.25
CA LEU A 474 -1.01 -6.50 35.24
C LEU A 474 -0.62 -5.73 33.97
N MET A 475 -1.61 -5.25 33.21
CA MET A 475 -1.34 -4.27 32.13
C MET A 475 -0.77 -2.98 32.73
N PRO A 476 0.36 -2.47 32.23
CA PRO A 476 0.90 -1.19 32.68
C PRO A 476 0.01 -0.03 32.23
N GLU A 477 0.19 1.11 32.89
CA GLU A 477 -0.20 2.39 32.32
C GLU A 477 0.77 2.71 31.17
N TYR A 478 0.25 3.33 30.10
CA TYR A 478 1.00 3.67 28.90
C TYR A 478 1.06 5.19 28.74
N GLY A 479 2.20 5.72 28.31
CA GLY A 479 2.44 7.14 28.10
C GLY A 479 3.29 7.43 26.88
N ILE A 480 3.00 8.56 26.21
CA ILE A 480 3.67 9.00 24.98
C ILE A 480 5.12 9.47 25.24
N GLU A 481 5.42 10.02 26.42
CA GLU A 481 6.75 10.59 26.74
C GLU A 481 7.88 9.55 26.86
N TYR A 482 7.56 8.25 26.96
CA TYR A 482 8.54 7.21 27.29
C TYR A 482 9.12 6.47 26.07
N CYS A 483 8.67 6.78 24.85
CA CYS A 483 9.09 6.05 23.66
C CYS A 483 10.50 6.39 23.14
N GLU A 484 11.18 7.41 23.69
CA GLU A 484 12.56 7.78 23.29
C GLU A 484 13.67 7.33 24.26
N GLN A 485 13.41 6.47 25.26
CA GLN A 485 14.42 6.15 26.29
C GLN A 485 15.16 4.82 26.16
N VAL A 486 14.98 4.05 25.09
CA VAL A 486 15.73 2.80 24.88
C VAL A 486 16.58 2.87 23.61
N LYS A 487 17.82 3.34 23.77
CA LYS A 487 18.96 3.03 22.90
C LYS A 487 20.05 2.35 23.71
#